data_AF-A0A914IKY8-F1
#
_entry.id   AF-A0A914IKY8-F1
#
_cell.length_a   1.000
_cell.length_b   1.000
_cell.length_c   1.000
_cell.angle_alpha   90.00
_cell.angle_beta   90.00
_cell.angle_gamma   90.00
#
_symmetry.space_group_name_H-M   'P 1'
#
loop_
_entity.id
_entity.type
_entity.pdbx_description
1 polymer ?
#
loop_
_entity_poly.entity_id
_entity_poly.type
_entity_poly.pdbx_seq_one_letter_code
_entity_poly.pdbx_strand_id
1 'polypeptide(L)'
;MTWTLILALLFGTIYALEEPPREKRQSPLNKAWEEALPGVQPFWEKYRSGPYGIVIRGWQFSRCASEQWTNYVVNVSDIVIWPDYPRFPGPIFFNVTMDVSEDLPVQKIEMDLEVRHAVTSKHGSKGWQVIPCQGWNIVDGCDGVGSCRYCDMLDKCQETVKSAHKYVNDRKAQDFLRKNKLCPPPKGHWTMTFSKIFTIEDLPKSFFGPLQSNEYWLTFNFSDGKDKKLGCARLWVDVCKYHLLDKAQKCLRDPNAFKNFINEISSQAEQIRSRNG
;
A
#
# COMPACT_ATOMS: atom_id res chain seq x y z
N MET A 1 39.23 46.28 -35.02
CA MET A 1 40.39 45.92 -34.17
C MET A 1 40.06 46.28 -32.74
N THR A 2 40.24 45.30 -31.86
CA THR A 2 40.45 45.41 -30.41
C THR A 2 39.29 45.81 -29.47
N TRP A 3 39.14 44.97 -28.42
CA TRP A 3 38.54 45.24 -27.09
C TRP A 3 37.06 44.92 -26.79
N THR A 4 36.54 43.73 -27.16
CA THR A 4 35.29 43.23 -26.53
C THR A 4 35.26 41.72 -26.22
N LEU A 5 36.37 41.02 -26.46
CA LEU A 5 36.47 39.56 -26.32
C LEU A 5 37.11 39.09 -25.00
N ILE A 6 37.40 39.98 -24.05
CA ILE A 6 38.12 39.63 -22.79
C ILE A 6 37.28 39.87 -21.52
N LEU A 7 36.13 40.55 -21.59
CA LEU A 7 35.28 40.80 -20.40
C LEU A 7 34.19 39.74 -20.16
N ALA A 8 33.87 38.90 -21.14
CA ALA A 8 32.86 37.85 -20.99
C ALA A 8 33.37 36.57 -20.29
N LEU A 9 34.67 36.48 -20.00
CA LEU A 9 35.29 35.31 -19.34
C LEU A 9 35.55 35.50 -17.83
N LEU A 10 35.22 36.66 -17.25
CA LEU A 10 35.54 36.97 -15.84
C LEU A 10 34.35 37.28 -14.93
N PHE A 11 33.11 37.37 -15.45
CA PHE A 11 31.92 37.47 -14.61
C PHE A 11 30.96 36.33 -14.94
N GLY A 12 31.17 35.22 -14.22
CA GLY A 12 30.20 34.15 -14.13
C GLY A 12 28.93 34.64 -13.44
N THR A 13 27.83 34.61 -14.18
CA THR A 13 26.49 34.49 -13.60
C THR A 13 25.66 33.67 -14.56
N ILE A 14 25.59 32.37 -14.25
CA ILE A 14 24.54 31.48 -14.72
C ILE A 14 23.24 32.06 -14.16
N TYR A 15 22.51 32.84 -14.97
CA TYR A 15 21.09 33.05 -14.72
C TYR A 15 20.40 31.73 -15.04
N ALA A 16 20.18 30.94 -13.99
CA ALA A 16 19.20 29.89 -13.99
C ALA A 16 17.88 30.50 -14.47
N LEU A 17 17.34 29.96 -15.56
CA LEU A 17 15.94 30.16 -15.91
C LEU A 17 15.13 29.69 -14.70
N GLU A 18 14.55 30.66 -14.00
CA GLU A 18 13.64 30.45 -12.90
C GLU A 18 12.43 29.72 -13.50
N GLU A 19 12.36 28.40 -13.30
CA GLU A 19 11.15 27.64 -13.58
C GLU A 19 10.02 28.27 -12.78
N PRO A 20 8.85 28.54 -13.38
CA PRO A 20 7.72 29.11 -12.65
C PRO A 20 7.39 28.18 -11.47
N PRO A 21 6.95 28.74 -10.32
CA PRO A 21 6.65 27.94 -9.15
C PRO A 21 5.61 26.89 -9.54
N ARG A 22 5.98 25.61 -9.43
CA ARG A 22 5.03 24.48 -9.54
C ARG A 22 3.88 24.78 -8.59
N GLU A 23 2.76 25.25 -9.13
CA GLU A 23 1.49 25.20 -8.42
C GLU A 23 1.35 23.77 -7.90
N LYS A 24 1.18 23.66 -6.57
CA LYS A 24 0.86 22.40 -5.92
C LYS A 24 -0.42 21.90 -6.57
N ARG A 25 -0.32 21.03 -7.57
CA ARG A 25 -1.46 20.21 -8.01
C ARG A 25 -1.91 19.48 -6.76
N GLN A 26 -3.00 19.95 -6.14
CA GLN A 26 -3.63 19.24 -5.03
C GLN A 26 -3.97 17.85 -5.56
N SER A 27 -3.51 16.82 -4.86
CA SER A 27 -3.91 15.44 -5.15
C SER A 27 -5.44 15.39 -5.22
N PRO A 28 -6.07 14.69 -6.18
CA PRO A 28 -7.52 14.47 -6.20
C PRO A 28 -8.06 13.97 -4.84
N LEU A 29 -7.25 13.21 -4.11
CA LEU A 29 -7.52 12.72 -2.77
C LEU A 29 -7.61 13.86 -1.74
N ASN A 30 -6.75 14.87 -1.84
CA ASN A 30 -6.76 16.02 -0.91
C ASN A 30 -7.99 16.91 -1.14
N LYS A 31 -8.39 17.11 -2.39
CA LYS A 31 -9.59 17.90 -2.72
C LYS A 31 -10.86 17.21 -2.22
N ALA A 32 -11.02 15.92 -2.50
CA ALA A 32 -12.16 15.14 -1.99
C ALA A 32 -12.21 15.09 -0.45
N TRP A 33 -11.04 15.06 0.20
CA TRP A 33 -10.95 15.12 1.66
C TRP A 33 -11.33 16.49 2.22
N GLU A 34 -10.83 17.59 1.65
CA GLU A 34 -11.19 18.95 2.06
C GLU A 34 -12.70 19.22 1.90
N GLU A 35 -13.31 18.72 0.82
CA GLU A 35 -14.74 18.84 0.57
C GLU A 35 -15.58 18.02 1.55
N ALA A 36 -15.16 16.78 1.85
CA ALA A 36 -15.92 15.86 2.68
C ALA A 36 -15.71 16.06 4.19
N LEU A 37 -14.52 16.51 4.62
CA LEU A 37 -14.17 16.78 6.02
C LEU A 37 -13.43 18.13 6.17
N PRO A 38 -14.12 19.28 5.98
CA PRO A 38 -13.49 20.59 6.04
C PRO A 38 -12.78 20.85 7.37
N GLY A 39 -11.50 21.24 7.29
CA GLY A 39 -10.66 21.57 8.44
C GLY A 39 -10.14 20.36 9.25
N VAL A 40 -10.40 19.13 8.81
CA VAL A 40 -9.75 17.93 9.36
C VAL A 40 -8.52 17.63 8.51
N GLN A 41 -7.33 17.76 9.09
CA GLN A 41 -6.10 17.44 8.37
C GLN A 41 -6.05 15.94 8.02
N PRO A 42 -5.77 15.56 6.75
CA PRO A 42 -5.64 14.17 6.39
C PRO A 42 -4.54 13.48 7.20
N PHE A 43 -4.74 12.21 7.57
CA PHE A 43 -3.78 11.50 8.41
C PHE A 43 -2.39 11.39 7.74
N TRP A 44 -2.34 11.29 6.40
CA TRP A 44 -1.11 11.26 5.61
C TRP A 44 -0.40 12.63 5.54
N GLU A 45 -1.04 13.71 5.97
CA GLU A 45 -0.39 15.03 6.08
C GLU A 45 0.06 15.34 7.51
N LYS A 46 -0.42 14.57 8.50
CA LYS A 46 -0.17 14.78 9.92
C LYS A 46 1.26 14.42 10.33
N TYR A 47 1.81 13.31 9.83
CA TYR A 47 3.14 12.86 10.25
C TYR A 47 4.26 13.45 9.38
N ARG A 48 4.71 14.67 9.70
CA ARG A 48 5.88 15.31 9.05
C ARG A 48 7.23 14.66 9.36
N SER A 49 7.26 13.55 10.10
CA SER A 49 8.51 12.92 10.47
C SER A 49 9.16 12.29 9.24
N GLY A 50 10.45 12.62 9.06
CA GLY A 50 11.18 12.52 7.80
C GLY A 50 11.17 11.16 7.10
N PRO A 51 11.78 11.07 5.90
CA PRO A 51 11.60 9.90 5.04
C PRO A 51 11.99 8.63 5.79
N TYR A 52 11.02 7.73 5.92
CA TYR A 52 11.19 6.43 6.56
C TYR A 52 11.41 5.35 5.51
N GLY A 53 12.25 4.39 5.87
CA GLY A 53 12.39 3.14 5.15
C GLY A 53 11.78 2.01 5.96
N ILE A 54 11.47 0.91 5.28
CA ILE A 54 11.11 -0.35 5.94
C ILE A 54 11.98 -1.49 5.41
N VAL A 55 12.28 -2.45 6.26
CA VAL A 55 12.83 -3.74 5.89
C VAL A 55 11.88 -4.81 6.39
N ILE A 56 11.47 -5.74 5.54
CA ILE A 56 10.75 -6.94 5.99
C ILE A 56 11.80 -7.94 6.47
N ARG A 57 11.80 -8.26 7.77
CA ARG A 57 12.79 -9.15 8.40
C ARG A 57 12.44 -10.63 8.31
N GLY A 58 11.18 -10.92 8.03
CA GLY A 58 10.67 -12.26 7.82
C GLY A 58 9.20 -12.19 7.41
N TRP A 59 8.74 -13.24 6.76
CA TRP A 59 7.33 -13.39 6.41
C TRP A 59 6.93 -14.85 6.48
N GLN A 60 5.63 -15.09 6.63
CA GLN A 60 5.06 -16.43 6.61
C GLN A 60 3.66 -16.37 6.01
N PHE A 61 3.44 -17.14 4.96
CA PHE A 61 2.11 -17.36 4.42
C PHE A 61 1.38 -18.43 5.22
N SER A 62 0.09 -18.22 5.46
CA SER A 62 -0.82 -19.25 5.90
C SER A 62 -2.15 -19.08 5.20
N ARG A 63 -2.81 -20.21 4.91
CA ARG A 63 -4.20 -20.18 4.48
C ARG A 63 -5.07 -19.79 5.66
N CYS A 64 -6.18 -19.11 5.37
CA CYS A 64 -7.23 -18.98 6.37
C CYS A 64 -7.72 -20.39 6.74
N ALA A 65 -8.11 -20.61 7.99
CA ALA A 65 -8.65 -21.90 8.41
C ALA A 65 -9.84 -21.60 9.31
N SER A 66 -11.03 -21.50 8.72
CA SER A 66 -12.29 -21.36 9.46
C SER A 66 -13.40 -22.12 8.74
N GLU A 67 -14.49 -22.39 9.46
CA GLU A 67 -15.68 -23.07 8.91
C GLU A 67 -16.29 -22.35 7.70
N GLN A 68 -16.02 -21.05 7.55
CA GLN A 68 -16.46 -20.24 6.40
C GLN A 68 -15.67 -20.56 5.12
N TRP A 69 -14.55 -21.28 5.23
CA TRP A 69 -13.63 -21.56 4.14
C TRP A 69 -13.49 -23.06 3.87
N THR A 70 -14.57 -23.67 3.45
CA THR A 70 -14.59 -25.09 3.06
C THR A 70 -14.38 -25.29 1.56
N ASN A 71 -14.77 -24.31 0.73
CA ASN A 71 -14.64 -24.35 -0.73
C ASN A 71 -13.95 -23.08 -1.24
N TYR A 72 -12.62 -23.11 -1.33
CA TYR A 72 -11.84 -22.03 -1.94
C TYR A 72 -12.04 -22.03 -3.45
N VAL A 73 -12.66 -20.97 -3.99
CA VAL A 73 -12.70 -20.74 -5.43
C VAL A 73 -11.29 -20.42 -5.94
N VAL A 74 -10.60 -19.53 -5.22
CA VAL A 74 -9.19 -19.19 -5.41
C VAL A 74 -8.42 -19.72 -4.22
N ASN A 75 -7.56 -20.70 -4.46
CA ASN A 75 -6.71 -21.31 -3.47
C ASN A 75 -5.27 -20.83 -3.64
N VAL A 76 -4.78 -20.00 -2.73
CA VAL A 76 -3.37 -19.59 -2.71
C VAL A 76 -2.55 -20.69 -2.05
N SER A 77 -1.55 -21.20 -2.77
CA SER A 77 -0.66 -22.27 -2.28
C SER A 77 0.62 -21.71 -1.68
N ASP A 78 1.14 -20.61 -2.23
CA ASP A 78 2.39 -20.03 -1.75
C ASP A 78 2.49 -18.52 -2.02
N ILE A 79 3.20 -17.81 -1.14
CA ILE A 79 3.58 -16.41 -1.31
C ILE A 79 5.05 -16.26 -0.90
N VAL A 80 5.89 -15.95 -1.88
CA VAL A 80 7.33 -15.69 -1.68
C VAL A 80 7.61 -14.21 -1.87
N ILE A 81 8.34 -13.61 -0.95
CA ILE A 81 8.81 -12.22 -1.05
C ILE A 81 10.32 -12.25 -1.31
N TRP A 82 10.83 -11.43 -2.22
CA TRP A 82 12.26 -11.33 -2.55
C TRP A 82 12.64 -9.85 -2.75
N PRO A 83 13.91 -9.42 -2.54
CA PRO A 83 15.06 -10.17 -2.00
C PRO A 83 14.90 -10.59 -0.55
N ASP A 84 15.80 -11.45 -0.04
CA ASP A 84 15.94 -11.67 1.40
C ASP A 84 16.14 -10.31 2.07
N TYR A 85 15.31 -10.01 3.07
CA TYR A 85 15.23 -8.70 3.71
C TYR A 85 14.87 -7.57 2.74
N PRO A 86 13.71 -7.63 2.05
CA PRO A 86 13.35 -6.65 1.04
C PRO A 86 13.18 -5.28 1.71
N ARG A 87 13.74 -4.26 1.06
CA ARG A 87 13.82 -2.90 1.59
C ARG A 87 13.00 -1.95 0.76
N PHE A 88 12.27 -1.09 1.45
CA PHE A 88 11.70 0.11 0.88
C PHE A 88 12.48 1.32 1.42
N PRO A 89 12.77 2.32 0.58
CA PRO A 89 12.64 2.31 -0.88
C PRO A 89 13.60 1.31 -1.49
N GLY A 90 13.21 0.69 -2.59
CA GLY A 90 13.98 -0.37 -3.21
C GLY A 90 13.11 -1.38 -3.94
N PRO A 91 13.76 -2.39 -4.55
CA PRO A 91 13.06 -3.41 -5.28
C PRO A 91 12.39 -4.39 -4.33
N ILE A 92 11.11 -4.66 -4.56
CA ILE A 92 10.35 -5.70 -3.85
C ILE A 92 9.65 -6.56 -4.89
N PHE A 93 9.78 -7.86 -4.73
CA PHE A 93 9.21 -8.87 -5.60
C PHE A 93 8.31 -9.77 -4.79
N PHE A 94 7.13 -10.07 -5.34
CA PHE A 94 6.19 -11.01 -4.76
C PHE A 94 5.91 -12.07 -5.80
N ASN A 95 6.04 -13.33 -5.44
CA ASN A 95 5.58 -14.44 -6.25
C ASN A 95 4.40 -15.10 -5.54
N VAL A 96 3.26 -15.18 -6.21
CA VAL A 96 2.05 -15.79 -5.67
C VAL A 96 1.68 -16.97 -6.55
N THR A 97 1.56 -18.14 -5.95
CA THR A 97 1.04 -19.33 -6.64
C THR A 97 -0.37 -19.59 -6.17
N MET A 98 -1.29 -19.78 -7.12
CA MET A 98 -2.70 -19.99 -6.83
C MET A 98 -3.39 -20.89 -7.86
N ASP A 99 -4.44 -21.55 -7.41
CA ASP A 99 -5.35 -22.34 -8.24
C ASP A 99 -6.74 -21.71 -8.24
N VAL A 100 -7.26 -21.44 -9.44
CA VAL A 100 -8.61 -20.92 -9.66
C VAL A 100 -9.48 -22.07 -10.15
N SER A 101 -10.48 -22.48 -9.37
CA SER A 101 -11.26 -23.70 -9.62
C SER A 101 -12.50 -23.48 -10.50
N GLU A 102 -13.01 -22.25 -10.58
CA GLU A 102 -14.19 -21.86 -11.35
C GLU A 102 -13.99 -20.49 -12.02
N ASP A 103 -14.88 -20.09 -12.93
CA ASP A 103 -14.82 -18.77 -13.55
C ASP A 103 -15.14 -17.67 -12.53
N LEU A 104 -14.22 -16.71 -12.40
CA LEU A 104 -14.36 -15.59 -11.48
C LEU A 104 -15.33 -14.51 -12.02
N PRO A 105 -16.02 -13.79 -11.13
CA PRO A 105 -16.97 -12.76 -11.51
C PRO A 105 -16.27 -11.62 -12.26
N VAL A 106 -16.81 -11.25 -13.42
CA VAL A 106 -16.27 -10.18 -14.29
C VAL A 106 -16.84 -8.80 -13.97
N GLN A 107 -17.89 -8.74 -13.16
CA GLN A 107 -18.57 -7.47 -12.82
C GLN A 107 -17.90 -6.76 -11.66
N LYS A 108 -17.54 -7.50 -10.61
CA LYS A 108 -17.02 -6.95 -9.36
C LYS A 108 -16.28 -8.03 -8.57
N ILE A 109 -15.14 -7.65 -7.99
CA ILE A 109 -14.48 -8.42 -6.93
C ILE A 109 -14.14 -7.45 -5.81
N GLU A 110 -14.57 -7.77 -4.60
CA GLU A 110 -14.25 -6.99 -3.41
C GLU A 110 -13.15 -7.68 -2.61
N MET A 111 -12.37 -6.89 -1.87
CA MET A 111 -11.38 -7.38 -0.94
C MET A 111 -11.52 -6.68 0.40
N ASP A 112 -11.73 -7.44 1.47
CA ASP A 112 -11.57 -6.97 2.83
C ASP A 112 -10.15 -7.30 3.30
N LEU A 113 -9.39 -6.26 3.63
CA LEU A 113 -8.08 -6.39 4.28
C LEU A 113 -8.28 -6.20 5.78
N GLU A 114 -7.82 -7.15 6.58
CA GLU A 114 -7.66 -6.98 8.02
C GLU A 114 -6.17 -6.92 8.35
N VAL A 115 -5.72 -5.82 8.95
CA VAL A 115 -4.34 -5.66 9.41
C VAL A 115 -4.34 -5.70 10.92
N ARG A 116 -3.63 -6.68 11.49
CA ARG A 116 -3.37 -6.76 12.93
C ARG A 116 -1.91 -6.51 13.21
N HIS A 117 -1.62 -5.84 14.31
CA HIS A 117 -0.26 -5.65 14.79
C HIS A 117 -0.06 -6.36 16.13
N ALA A 118 1.16 -6.81 16.39
CA ALA A 118 1.49 -7.50 17.61
C ALA A 118 1.52 -6.54 18.81
N VAL A 119 0.86 -6.95 19.90
CA VAL A 119 0.90 -6.25 21.18
C VAL A 119 1.38 -7.17 22.28
N THR A 120 2.05 -6.62 23.27
CA THR A 120 2.38 -7.33 24.50
C THR A 120 1.38 -6.90 25.57
N SER A 121 0.69 -7.87 26.17
CA SER A 121 -0.23 -7.60 27.28
C SER A 121 0.54 -7.18 28.53
N LYS A 122 -0.18 -6.61 29.51
CA LYS A 122 0.41 -6.29 30.83
C LYS A 122 1.02 -7.50 31.54
N HIS A 123 0.59 -8.71 31.19
CA HIS A 123 1.09 -9.97 31.74
C HIS A 123 2.21 -10.59 30.88
N GLY A 124 2.73 -9.88 29.89
CA GLY A 124 3.82 -10.33 29.02
C GLY A 124 3.40 -11.27 27.89
N SER A 125 2.12 -11.65 27.80
CA SER A 125 1.61 -12.48 26.70
C SER A 125 1.48 -11.69 25.39
N LYS A 126 1.86 -12.31 24.28
CA LYS A 126 1.71 -11.73 22.94
C LYS A 126 0.27 -11.87 22.46
N GLY A 127 -0.31 -10.76 22.00
CA GLY A 127 -1.63 -10.69 21.40
C GLY A 127 -1.58 -9.94 20.07
N TRP A 128 -2.74 -9.83 19.43
CA TRP A 128 -2.91 -9.17 18.14
C TRP A 128 -4.08 -8.20 18.23
N GLN A 129 -3.85 -6.94 17.86
CA GLN A 129 -4.90 -5.92 17.82
C GLN A 129 -5.10 -5.44 16.39
N VAL A 130 -6.36 -5.16 16.04
CA VAL A 130 -6.73 -4.68 14.70
C VAL A 130 -6.30 -3.22 14.54
N ILE A 131 -5.65 -2.91 13.43
CA ILE A 131 -5.41 -1.54 12.97
C ILE A 131 -6.68 -1.10 12.23
N PRO A 132 -7.45 -0.14 12.74
CA PRO A 132 -8.67 0.32 12.07
C PRO A 132 -8.35 0.92 10.69
N CYS A 133 -9.31 0.84 9.76
CA CYS A 133 -9.17 1.54 8.48
C CYS A 133 -8.98 3.04 8.68
N GLN A 134 -8.13 3.67 7.88
CA GLN A 134 -7.88 5.11 7.86
C GLN A 134 -7.73 5.62 6.43
N GLY A 135 -8.33 6.78 6.15
CA GLY A 135 -8.27 7.44 4.83
C GLY A 135 -8.84 6.63 3.68
N TRP A 136 -9.95 5.95 3.94
CA TRP A 136 -10.81 5.45 2.88
C TRP A 136 -11.40 6.63 2.09
N ASN A 137 -11.73 6.37 0.83
CA ASN A 137 -12.49 7.28 0.00
C ASN A 137 -13.85 7.53 0.66
N ILE A 138 -14.11 8.78 1.04
CA ILE A 138 -15.30 9.15 1.83
C ILE A 138 -16.59 8.97 1.01
N VAL A 139 -16.49 8.95 -0.32
CA VAL A 139 -17.66 8.82 -1.22
C VAL A 139 -18.23 7.40 -1.18
N ASP A 140 -17.39 6.38 -1.25
CA ASP A 140 -17.80 4.98 -1.40
C ASP A 140 -17.41 4.09 -0.20
N GLY A 141 -16.62 4.61 0.74
CA GLY A 141 -16.15 3.85 1.91
C GLY A 141 -14.99 2.91 1.60
N CYS A 142 -14.39 3.01 0.43
CA CYS A 142 -13.43 2.04 -0.10
C CYS A 142 -11.99 2.54 0.02
N ASP A 143 -11.02 1.62 -0.06
CA ASP A 143 -9.59 1.90 0.04
C ASP A 143 -9.15 2.42 1.42
N GLY A 144 -7.89 2.86 1.52
CA GLY A 144 -7.29 3.39 2.75
C GLY A 144 -6.13 2.54 3.25
N VAL A 145 -5.74 2.79 4.51
CA VAL A 145 -4.63 2.14 5.19
C VAL A 145 -5.13 1.48 6.47
N GLY A 146 -4.66 0.25 6.75
CA GLY A 146 -5.14 -0.55 7.86
C GLY A 146 -6.20 -1.55 7.42
N SER A 147 -7.15 -1.85 8.31
CA SER A 147 -8.19 -2.85 8.05
C SER A 147 -9.35 -2.29 7.23
N CYS A 148 -9.15 -2.14 5.92
CA CYS A 148 -10.07 -1.47 4.99
C CYS A 148 -10.74 -2.42 4.00
N ARG A 149 -11.90 -2.00 3.48
CA ARG A 149 -12.58 -2.64 2.34
C ARG A 149 -12.13 -2.00 1.04
N TYR A 150 -11.92 -2.83 0.03
CA TYR A 150 -11.56 -2.43 -1.32
C TYR A 150 -12.66 -2.92 -2.26
N CYS A 151 -13.44 -1.99 -2.78
CA CYS A 151 -14.73 -2.31 -3.39
C CYS A 151 -14.65 -2.79 -4.83
N ASP A 152 -13.58 -2.48 -5.56
CA ASP A 152 -13.37 -3.09 -6.86
C ASP A 152 -11.89 -3.37 -7.14
N MET A 153 -11.53 -4.64 -7.04
CA MET A 153 -10.19 -5.13 -7.34
C MET A 153 -9.99 -5.39 -8.83
N LEU A 154 -11.06 -5.48 -9.63
CA LEU A 154 -10.94 -5.68 -11.08
C LEU A 154 -10.36 -4.44 -11.75
N ASP A 155 -10.79 -3.25 -11.35
CA ASP A 155 -10.24 -1.99 -11.86
C ASP A 155 -8.74 -1.88 -11.56
N LYS A 156 -8.34 -2.14 -10.31
CA LYS A 156 -6.93 -2.14 -9.90
C LYS A 156 -6.10 -3.19 -10.65
N CYS A 157 -6.68 -4.37 -10.88
CA CYS A 157 -6.06 -5.41 -11.69
C CYS A 157 -5.84 -4.93 -13.12
N GLN A 158 -6.87 -4.36 -13.75
CA GLN A 158 -6.80 -3.89 -15.13
C GLN A 158 -5.79 -2.75 -15.30
N GLU A 159 -5.74 -1.79 -14.38
CA GLU A 159 -4.74 -0.73 -14.38
C GLU A 159 -3.32 -1.27 -14.24
N THR A 160 -3.13 -2.26 -13.37
CA THR A 160 -1.84 -2.92 -13.17
C THR A 160 -1.41 -3.68 -14.43
N VAL A 161 -2.31 -4.43 -15.06
CA VAL A 161 -2.06 -5.16 -16.32
C VAL A 161 -1.74 -4.20 -17.46
N LYS A 162 -2.51 -3.10 -17.58
CA LYS A 162 -2.24 -2.02 -18.52
C LYS A 162 -0.91 -1.31 -18.23
N SER A 163 -0.39 -1.33 -17.02
CA SER A 163 0.94 -0.77 -16.74
C SER A 163 2.04 -1.78 -17.06
N ALA A 164 1.79 -3.07 -16.77
CA ALA A 164 2.72 -4.17 -16.97
C ALA A 164 3.00 -4.47 -18.46
N HIS A 165 2.04 -4.26 -19.36
CA HIS A 165 2.21 -4.61 -20.79
C HIS A 165 3.47 -4.00 -21.44
N LYS A 166 3.91 -2.82 -20.95
CA LYS A 166 5.09 -2.10 -21.46
C LYS A 166 6.40 -2.83 -21.19
N TYR A 167 6.42 -3.75 -20.23
CA TYR A 167 7.60 -4.49 -19.80
C TYR A 167 7.63 -5.93 -20.36
N VAL A 168 6.60 -6.34 -21.09
CA VAL A 168 6.52 -7.68 -21.71
C VAL A 168 7.08 -7.58 -23.13
N ASN A 169 8.11 -8.36 -23.44
CA ASN A 169 8.74 -8.35 -24.77
C ASN A 169 8.17 -9.41 -25.72
N ASP A 170 7.45 -10.41 -25.21
CA ASP A 170 6.80 -11.44 -26.03
C ASP A 170 5.52 -10.89 -26.68
N ARG A 171 5.45 -10.96 -28.01
CA ARG A 171 4.35 -10.38 -28.80
C ARG A 171 2.99 -11.05 -28.52
N LYS A 172 2.96 -12.36 -28.27
CA LYS A 172 1.71 -13.07 -27.96
C LYS A 172 1.20 -12.69 -26.58
N ALA A 173 2.10 -12.60 -25.60
CA ALA A 173 1.78 -12.15 -24.26
C ALA A 173 1.34 -10.68 -24.26
N GLN A 174 2.01 -9.80 -25.01
CA GLN A 174 1.57 -8.42 -25.22
C GLN A 174 0.16 -8.35 -25.80
N ASP A 175 -0.13 -9.10 -26.87
CA ASP A 175 -1.46 -9.12 -27.50
C ASP A 175 -2.55 -9.67 -26.55
N PHE A 176 -2.20 -10.64 -25.70
CA PHE A 176 -3.08 -11.17 -24.66
C PHE A 176 -3.40 -10.12 -23.59
N LEU A 177 -2.37 -9.45 -23.05
CA LEU A 177 -2.51 -8.40 -22.03
C LEU A 177 -3.24 -7.18 -22.59
N ARG A 178 -3.00 -6.80 -23.86
CA ARG A 178 -3.72 -5.70 -24.53
C ARG A 178 -5.22 -5.94 -24.61
N LYS A 179 -5.65 -7.21 -24.72
CA LYS A 179 -7.06 -7.60 -24.71
C LYS A 179 -7.66 -7.64 -23.29
N ASN A 180 -6.89 -7.30 -22.25
CA ASN A 180 -7.26 -7.31 -20.82
C ASN A 180 -7.94 -8.60 -20.34
N LYS A 181 -7.60 -9.74 -20.94
CA LYS A 181 -8.22 -11.04 -20.61
C LYS A 181 -7.67 -11.69 -19.33
N LEU A 182 -6.87 -10.96 -18.55
CA LEU A 182 -6.25 -11.45 -17.32
C LEU A 182 -7.05 -11.08 -16.06
N CYS A 183 -7.98 -10.12 -16.12
CA CYS A 183 -8.71 -9.62 -14.96
C CYS A 183 -10.22 -9.92 -15.12
N PRO A 184 -10.83 -10.77 -14.28
CA PRO A 184 -10.17 -11.63 -13.29
C PRO A 184 -9.34 -12.76 -13.95
N PRO A 185 -8.41 -13.39 -13.21
CA PRO A 185 -7.64 -14.52 -13.74
C PRO A 185 -8.58 -15.66 -14.17
N PRO A 186 -8.44 -16.19 -15.40
CA PRO A 186 -9.21 -17.35 -15.84
C PRO A 186 -9.01 -18.58 -14.95
N LYS A 187 -9.90 -19.56 -15.05
CA LYS A 187 -9.75 -20.86 -14.39
C LYS A 187 -8.41 -21.52 -14.74
N GLY A 188 -7.71 -22.06 -13.73
CA GLY A 188 -6.45 -22.78 -13.92
C GLY A 188 -5.42 -22.55 -12.81
N HIS A 189 -4.23 -23.10 -13.02
CA HIS A 189 -3.07 -22.91 -12.16
C HIS A 189 -2.29 -21.67 -12.59
N TRP A 190 -1.97 -20.80 -11.64
CA TRP A 190 -1.31 -19.53 -11.89
C TRP A 190 -0.10 -19.34 -10.98
N THR A 191 0.97 -18.82 -11.57
CA THR A 191 2.09 -18.24 -10.86
C THR A 191 2.21 -16.79 -11.31
N MET A 192 1.97 -15.86 -10.40
CA MET A 192 2.03 -14.43 -10.67
C MET A 192 3.23 -13.83 -9.95
N THR A 193 4.18 -13.31 -10.73
CA THR A 193 5.31 -12.56 -10.20
C THR A 193 5.06 -11.06 -10.39
N PHE A 194 4.98 -10.34 -9.27
CA PHE A 194 4.98 -8.90 -9.24
C PHE A 194 6.40 -8.41 -8.94
N SER A 195 6.92 -7.53 -9.80
CA SER A 195 8.19 -6.86 -9.61
C SER A 195 7.97 -5.36 -9.67
N LYS A 196 8.30 -4.64 -8.60
CA LYS A 196 8.31 -3.18 -8.61
C LYS A 196 9.50 -2.65 -7.82
N ILE A 197 10.17 -1.67 -8.41
CA ILE A 197 11.10 -0.80 -7.68
C ILE A 197 10.25 0.31 -7.09
N PHE A 198 10.09 0.28 -5.77
CA PHE A 198 9.32 1.29 -5.07
C PHE A 198 10.23 2.44 -4.65
N THR A 199 9.85 3.65 -5.02
CA THR A 199 10.52 4.90 -4.63
C THR A 199 9.74 5.58 -3.50
N ILE A 200 10.36 6.55 -2.82
CA ILE A 200 9.67 7.36 -1.79
C ILE A 200 8.47 8.11 -2.39
N GLU A 201 8.55 8.44 -3.68
CA GLU A 201 7.53 9.19 -4.42
C GLU A 201 6.33 8.33 -4.81
N ASP A 202 6.47 7.00 -4.81
CA ASP A 202 5.37 6.05 -5.06
C ASP A 202 4.36 5.97 -3.90
N LEU A 203 4.71 6.48 -2.72
CA LEU A 203 3.85 6.44 -1.54
C LEU A 203 3.36 7.83 -1.15
N PRO A 204 2.12 7.95 -0.62
CA PRO A 204 1.70 9.16 0.03
C PRO A 204 2.71 9.60 1.09
N LYS A 205 2.88 10.91 1.25
CA LYS A 205 3.65 11.46 2.37
C LYS A 205 3.13 10.82 3.66
N SER A 206 4.02 10.51 4.60
CA SER A 206 3.63 9.93 5.89
C SER A 206 3.00 8.53 5.85
N PHE A 207 3.03 7.81 4.72
CA PHE A 207 2.47 6.44 4.63
C PHE A 207 2.97 5.52 5.74
N PHE A 208 4.28 5.58 6.05
CA PHE A 208 4.87 4.83 7.15
C PHE A 208 4.75 5.49 8.52
N GLY A 209 4.22 6.71 8.62
CA GLY A 209 4.05 7.45 9.86
C GLY A 209 3.48 6.58 11.00
N PRO A 210 2.29 5.97 10.81
CA PRO A 210 1.67 5.13 11.83
C PRO A 210 2.29 3.72 11.96
N LEU A 211 3.04 3.26 10.97
CA LEU A 211 3.73 1.97 11.03
C LEU A 211 4.88 2.01 12.05
N GLN A 212 5.12 0.89 12.73
CA GLN A 212 6.15 0.72 13.74
C GLN A 212 7.02 -0.49 13.37
N SER A 213 8.21 -0.59 13.96
CA SER A 213 8.99 -1.82 13.81
C SER A 213 8.37 -2.92 14.67
N ASN A 214 7.57 -3.78 14.06
CA ASN A 214 6.86 -4.83 14.75
C ASN A 214 6.39 -5.92 13.77
N GLU A 215 5.75 -6.93 14.33
CA GLU A 215 5.08 -7.98 13.56
C GLU A 215 3.64 -7.58 13.23
N TYR A 216 3.21 -7.98 12.03
CA TYR A 216 1.89 -7.72 11.49
C TYR A 216 1.31 -8.99 10.88
N TRP A 217 0.00 -9.19 11.05
CA TRP A 217 -0.79 -10.12 10.25
C TRP A 217 -1.67 -9.34 9.29
N LEU A 218 -1.59 -9.67 8.01
CA LEU A 218 -2.49 -9.21 6.98
C LEU A 218 -3.38 -10.38 6.57
N THR A 219 -4.70 -10.22 6.73
CA THR A 219 -5.69 -11.19 6.27
C THR A 219 -6.44 -10.58 5.10
N PHE A 220 -6.36 -11.20 3.93
CA PHE A 220 -7.05 -10.79 2.71
C PHE A 220 -8.24 -11.71 2.50
N ASN A 221 -9.43 -11.16 2.36
CA ASN A 221 -10.66 -11.89 2.10
C ASN A 221 -11.29 -11.35 0.81
N PHE A 222 -11.47 -12.20 -0.19
CA PHE A 222 -12.03 -11.84 -1.49
C PHE A 222 -13.47 -12.33 -1.63
N SER A 223 -14.34 -11.47 -2.16
CA SER A 223 -15.74 -11.81 -2.46
C SER A 223 -16.17 -11.29 -3.84
N ASP A 224 -17.31 -11.77 -4.34
CA ASP A 224 -17.92 -11.32 -5.59
C ASP A 224 -18.79 -10.05 -5.45
N GLY A 225 -18.80 -9.43 -4.27
CA GLY A 225 -19.68 -8.30 -3.94
C GLY A 225 -21.15 -8.68 -3.69
N LYS A 226 -21.50 -9.97 -3.72
CA LYS A 226 -22.79 -10.55 -3.32
C LYS A 226 -22.60 -11.56 -2.18
N ASP A 227 -21.58 -11.33 -1.36
CA ASP A 227 -21.15 -12.15 -0.23
C ASP A 227 -20.65 -13.57 -0.56
N LYS A 228 -20.57 -13.97 -1.84
CA LYS A 228 -19.90 -15.23 -2.20
C LYS A 228 -18.41 -15.09 -1.94
N LYS A 229 -17.89 -15.94 -1.05
CA LYS A 229 -16.47 -15.98 -0.73
C LYS A 229 -15.69 -16.64 -1.86
N LEU A 230 -14.66 -15.95 -2.34
CA LEU A 230 -13.82 -16.40 -3.46
C LEU A 230 -12.50 -16.98 -2.94
N GLY A 231 -11.82 -16.31 -2.02
CA GLY A 231 -10.56 -16.80 -1.48
C GLY A 231 -10.12 -16.04 -0.25
N CYS A 232 -9.22 -16.65 0.52
CA CYS A 232 -8.64 -16.01 1.71
C CYS A 232 -7.18 -16.37 1.87
N ALA A 233 -6.36 -15.36 2.10
CA ALA A 233 -4.92 -15.47 2.27
C ALA A 233 -4.51 -14.73 3.53
N ARG A 234 -3.56 -15.28 4.29
CA ARG A 234 -3.02 -14.64 5.47
C ARG A 234 -1.50 -14.56 5.39
N LEU A 235 -0.96 -13.38 5.60
CA LEU A 235 0.46 -13.11 5.55
C LEU A 235 0.92 -12.51 6.88
N TRP A 236 1.84 -13.18 7.55
CA TRP A 236 2.60 -12.60 8.65
C TRP A 236 3.82 -11.91 8.07
N VAL A 237 4.14 -10.73 8.57
CA VAL A 237 5.38 -10.00 8.24
C VAL A 237 5.98 -9.39 9.51
N ASP A 238 7.28 -9.53 9.68
CA ASP A 238 8.06 -8.76 10.65
C ASP A 238 8.68 -7.56 9.95
N VAL A 239 8.33 -6.35 10.37
CA VAL A 239 8.81 -5.11 9.75
C VAL A 239 9.76 -4.39 10.69
N CYS A 240 10.87 -3.89 10.14
CA CYS A 240 11.75 -2.91 10.77
C CYS A 240 11.61 -1.58 10.03
N LYS A 241 10.99 -0.60 10.66
CA LYS A 241 10.93 0.79 10.19
C LYS A 241 12.14 1.55 10.72
N TYR A 242 12.80 2.34 9.87
CA TYR A 242 13.98 3.13 10.24
C TYR A 242 13.96 4.49 9.56
N HIS A 243 14.72 5.45 10.10
CA HIS A 243 14.93 6.74 9.43
C HIS A 243 15.90 6.55 8.27
N LEU A 244 15.56 7.00 7.06
CA LEU A 244 16.43 6.82 5.88
C LEU A 244 17.77 7.56 6.01
N LEU A 245 17.80 8.63 6.79
CA LEU A 245 19.02 9.41 7.06
C LEU A 245 19.88 8.83 8.19
N ASP A 246 19.37 7.86 8.95
CA ASP A 246 20.15 7.19 9.99
C ASP A 246 21.10 6.18 9.33
N LYS A 247 22.41 6.45 9.40
CA LYS A 247 23.46 5.55 8.89
C LYS A 247 23.41 4.18 9.55
N ALA A 248 22.98 4.09 10.80
CA ALA A 248 22.89 2.84 11.53
C ALA A 248 21.60 2.06 11.21
N GLN A 249 20.63 2.70 10.54
CA GLN A 249 19.33 2.14 10.16
C GLN A 249 18.67 1.36 11.29
N LYS A 250 18.67 1.93 12.50
CA LYS A 250 18.14 1.25 13.68
C LYS A 250 16.63 1.14 13.59
N CYS A 251 16.09 -0.03 13.92
CA CYS A 251 14.66 -0.25 13.97
C CYS A 251 14.01 0.65 15.02
N LEU A 252 13.05 1.46 14.59
CA LEU A 252 12.26 2.33 15.42
C LEU A 252 11.21 1.50 16.16
N ARG A 253 11.41 1.37 17.47
CA ARG A 253 10.47 0.72 18.37
C ARG A 253 10.01 1.72 19.41
N ASP A 254 8.75 2.13 19.30
CA ASP A 254 8.07 2.86 20.35
C ASP A 254 6.92 2.00 20.90
N PRO A 255 7.04 1.50 22.15
CA PRO A 255 6.00 0.68 22.76
C PRO A 255 4.67 1.42 22.99
N ASN A 256 4.69 2.76 22.98
CA ASN A 256 3.50 3.60 23.15
C ASN A 256 2.93 4.10 21.83
N ALA A 257 3.65 3.98 20.70
CA ALA A 257 3.21 4.53 19.42
C ALA A 257 1.85 4.00 18.98
N PHE A 258 1.59 2.69 19.15
CA PHE A 258 0.28 2.15 18.80
C PHE A 258 -0.84 2.68 19.70
N LYS A 259 -0.60 2.75 21.01
CA LYS A 259 -1.58 3.29 21.97
C LYS A 259 -1.91 4.75 21.62
N ASN A 260 -0.88 5.54 21.31
CA ASN A 260 -1.05 6.94 20.89
C ASN A 260 -1.81 7.02 19.56
N PHE A 261 -1.48 6.17 18.59
CA PHE A 261 -2.18 6.09 17.31
C PHE A 261 -3.67 5.75 17.48
N ILE A 262 -4.02 4.76 18.31
CA ILE A 262 -5.43 4.43 18.56
C ILE A 262 -6.16 5.57 19.27
N ASN A 263 -5.55 6.20 20.28
CA ASN A 263 -6.16 7.34 20.97
C ASN A 263 -6.39 8.51 20.01
N GLU A 264 -5.45 8.76 19.10
CA GLU A 264 -5.60 9.77 18.05
C GLU A 264 -6.78 9.45 17.14
N ILE A 265 -6.92 8.20 16.69
CA ILE A 265 -8.04 7.79 15.83
C ILE A 265 -9.38 7.93 16.57
N SER A 266 -9.45 7.47 17.81
CA SER A 266 -10.65 7.60 18.62
C SER A 266 -11.05 9.06 18.81
N SER A 267 -10.10 9.95 19.10
CA SER A 267 -10.39 11.39 19.24
C SER A 267 -10.86 12.03 17.92
N GLN A 268 -10.32 11.62 16.77
CA GLN A 268 -10.79 12.09 15.46
C GLN A 268 -12.21 11.59 15.16
N ALA A 269 -12.50 10.32 15.44
CA ALA A 269 -13.84 9.77 15.25
C ALA A 269 -14.88 10.48 16.15
N GLU A 270 -14.51 10.84 17.38
CA GLU A 270 -15.35 11.62 18.29
C GLU A 270 -15.61 13.04 17.76
N GLN A 271 -14.57 13.73 17.26
CA GLN A 271 -14.71 15.07 16.66
C GLN A 271 -15.64 15.08 15.44
N ILE A 272 -15.59 14.04 14.61
CA ILE A 272 -16.49 13.88 13.46
C ILE A 272 -17.93 13.66 13.93
N ARG A 273 -18.13 12.76 14.91
CA ARG A 273 -19.46 12.49 15.47
C ARG A 273 -20.09 13.71 16.14
N SER A 274 -19.31 14.51 16.86
CA SER A 274 -19.83 15.73 17.51
C SER A 274 -20.19 16.85 16.52
N ARG A 275 -19.64 16.81 15.31
CA ARG A 275 -19.91 17.82 14.25
C ARG A 275 -21.10 17.45 13.37
N ASN A 276 -21.38 16.16 13.20
CA ASN A 276 -22.55 15.66 12.46
C ASN A 276 -23.78 15.44 13.35
N GLY A 277 -23.80 16.03 14.54
CA GLY A 277 -24.96 16.04 15.45
C GLY A 277 -26.09 16.92 14.92
#